data_AF-A0A8T3PNM1-F1
#
_entry.id   AF-A0A8T3PNM1-F1
#
_cell.length_a   1.000
_cell.length_b   1.000
_cell.length_c   1.000
_cell.angle_alpha   90.00
_cell.angle_beta   90.00
_cell.angle_gamma   90.00
#
_symmetry.space_group_name_H-M   'P 1'
#
loop_
_entity.id
_entity.type
_entity.pdbx_description
1 polymer ?
#
loop_
_entity_poly.entity_id
_entity_poly.type
_entity_poly.pdbx_seq_one_letter_code
_entity_poly.pdbx_strand_id
1 'polypeptide(L)'
;MIENSARGNWENLGIMAAACGVTVTGLLLMKEMAPRILLLGALLWVALAGTGASSPASGRRARAAVLGLGLGIAVIASYWLRWSVRFIGPDEWDFLCFYLNGQVAAHGLNFYDRGVFAEVFRQISIPYAPSRGFVNGYVNLTFLFWHERERPRAGLWAVLAVFVKPVMGVLLIDLLARRQWRGLSVAAGAALALGAATLSVFGAPVFMSYLFDNPTLRVAPRLYMQPVNQSLIATLIRALGHDSSAAPALANPIFLVTGGLLSLVSFGVLLTLRGVHRRWGMAILTTYALLIYPQTLHHYSVLLVVPLLMLYQGYRETRRDLLLVSMFIAAVFILMEYSAFSANLLVWAAVIGTCLWQDRLALELTAAKRTRVA
;
A
#
# COMPACT_ATOMS: atom_id res chain seq x y z
N MET A 1 -46.54 -38.46 27.44
CA MET A 1 -46.88 -37.07 27.07
C MET A 1 -45.68 -36.33 26.47
N ILE A 2 -44.94 -36.98 25.55
CA ILE A 2 -43.82 -36.38 24.80
C ILE A 2 -43.79 -37.07 23.43
N GLU A 3 -44.77 -36.77 22.56
CA GLU A 3 -44.71 -37.31 21.18
C GLU A 3 -45.36 -36.42 20.11
N ASN A 4 -45.83 -35.21 20.45
CA ASN A 4 -46.51 -34.34 19.49
C ASN A 4 -45.76 -33.04 19.11
N SER A 5 -44.47 -32.90 19.44
CA SER A 5 -43.70 -31.69 19.13
C SER A 5 -42.89 -31.74 17.83
N ALA A 6 -42.78 -32.89 17.15
CA ALA A 6 -41.82 -33.05 16.04
C ALA A 6 -42.42 -32.84 14.63
N ARG A 7 -43.74 -32.71 14.49
CA ARG A 7 -44.40 -32.61 13.16
C ARG A 7 -44.56 -31.18 12.62
N GLY A 8 -44.35 -30.14 13.43
CA GLY A 8 -44.54 -28.74 13.01
C GLY A 8 -43.39 -28.08 12.23
N ASN A 9 -42.24 -28.76 12.05
CA ASN A 9 -41.04 -28.12 11.47
C ASN A 9 -40.75 -28.48 10.01
N TRP A 10 -41.42 -29.47 9.42
CA TRP A 10 -41.07 -29.94 8.08
C TRP A 10 -41.73 -29.13 6.95
N GLU A 11 -42.90 -28.54 7.17
CA GLU A 11 -43.59 -27.71 6.18
C GLU A 11 -42.90 -26.35 5.98
N ASN A 12 -42.32 -25.77 7.05
CA ASN A 12 -41.53 -24.53 6.97
C ASN A 12 -40.17 -24.72 6.27
N LEU A 13 -39.59 -25.92 6.36
CA LEU A 13 -38.32 -26.28 5.69
C LEU A 13 -38.49 -26.44 4.17
N GLY A 14 -39.63 -26.97 3.72
CA GLY A 14 -39.94 -27.09 2.29
C GLY A 14 -40.16 -25.74 1.61
N ILE A 15 -40.86 -24.81 2.27
CA ILE A 15 -41.12 -23.46 1.75
C ILE A 15 -39.82 -22.62 1.73
N MET A 16 -38.95 -22.75 2.74
CA MET A 16 -37.64 -22.07 2.75
C MET A 16 -36.64 -22.65 1.73
N ALA A 17 -36.66 -23.96 1.47
CA ALA A 17 -35.81 -24.58 0.45
C ALA A 17 -36.22 -24.15 -0.97
N ALA A 18 -37.52 -24.02 -1.23
CA ALA A 18 -38.04 -23.51 -2.50
C ALA A 18 -37.73 -22.01 -2.70
N ALA A 19 -37.84 -21.18 -1.65
CA ALA A 19 -37.46 -19.77 -1.71
C ALA A 19 -35.95 -19.56 -1.92
N CYS A 20 -35.10 -20.41 -1.32
CA CYS A 20 -33.64 -20.39 -1.56
C CYS A 20 -33.28 -20.87 -2.98
N GLY A 21 -33.93 -21.90 -3.50
CA GLY A 21 -33.68 -22.43 -4.85
C GLY A 21 -34.00 -21.43 -5.97
N VAL A 22 -35.10 -20.69 -5.84
CA VAL A 22 -35.51 -19.66 -6.82
C VAL A 22 -34.60 -18.41 -6.76
N THR A 23 -34.10 -18.06 -5.56
CA THR A 23 -33.18 -16.93 -5.38
C THR A 23 -31.75 -17.25 -5.86
N VAL A 24 -31.26 -18.47 -5.64
CA VAL A 24 -29.93 -18.92 -6.10
C VAL A 24 -29.87 -19.07 -7.63
N THR A 25 -30.93 -19.55 -8.26
CA THR A 25 -30.96 -19.73 -9.73
C THR A 25 -31.07 -18.41 -10.47
N GLY A 26 -31.76 -17.40 -9.91
CA GLY A 26 -31.79 -16.04 -10.45
C GLY A 26 -30.50 -15.24 -10.25
N LEU A 27 -29.74 -15.53 -9.18
CA LEU A 27 -28.49 -14.83 -8.83
C LEU A 27 -27.23 -15.40 -9.49
N LEU A 28 -27.27 -16.63 -10.00
CA LEU A 28 -26.18 -17.27 -10.75
C LEU A 28 -25.93 -16.66 -12.14
N LEU A 29 -26.79 -15.74 -12.60
CA LEU A 29 -26.65 -15.04 -13.88
C LEU A 29 -25.78 -13.76 -13.82
N MET A 30 -25.24 -13.37 -12.64
CA MET A 30 -24.43 -12.15 -12.50
C MET A 30 -22.98 -12.45 -12.05
N LYS A 31 -22.07 -12.51 -13.04
CA LYS A 31 -20.61 -12.78 -12.89
C LYS A 31 -19.87 -11.91 -11.85
N GLU A 32 -20.35 -10.70 -11.59
CA GLU A 32 -19.71 -9.71 -10.71
C GLU A 32 -20.00 -9.97 -9.21
N MET A 33 -21.05 -10.71 -8.87
CA MET A 33 -21.49 -10.86 -7.47
C MET A 33 -21.12 -12.20 -6.83
N ALA A 34 -20.65 -13.18 -7.60
CA ALA A 34 -20.29 -14.51 -7.10
C ALA A 34 -19.31 -14.50 -5.89
N PRO A 35 -18.26 -13.65 -5.82
CA PRO A 35 -17.37 -13.60 -4.66
C PRO A 35 -18.06 -13.05 -3.41
N ARG A 36 -18.97 -12.08 -3.60
CA ARG A 36 -19.72 -11.43 -2.51
C ARG A 36 -20.78 -12.38 -1.96
N ILE A 37 -21.39 -13.19 -2.83
CA ILE A 37 -22.37 -14.22 -2.46
C ILE A 37 -21.71 -15.39 -1.74
N LEU A 38 -20.52 -15.84 -2.17
CA LEU A 38 -19.76 -16.86 -1.46
C LEU A 38 -19.32 -16.39 -0.06
N LEU A 39 -18.93 -15.12 0.07
CA LEU A 39 -18.58 -14.52 1.36
C LEU A 39 -19.82 -14.39 2.26
N LEU A 40 -20.95 -13.91 1.74
CA LEU A 40 -22.21 -13.81 2.49
C LEU A 40 -22.75 -15.20 2.87
N GLY A 41 -22.65 -16.19 1.98
CA GLY A 41 -23.03 -17.57 2.26
C GLY A 41 -22.14 -18.22 3.33
N ALA A 42 -20.83 -17.97 3.29
CA ALA A 42 -19.91 -18.41 4.33
C ALA A 42 -20.21 -17.74 5.68
N LEU A 43 -20.48 -16.44 5.69
CA LEU A 43 -20.85 -15.69 6.90
C LEU A 43 -22.21 -16.13 7.48
N LEU A 44 -23.20 -16.39 6.61
CA LEU A 44 -24.51 -16.90 7.01
C LEU A 44 -24.41 -18.34 7.55
N TRP A 45 -23.57 -19.17 6.95
CA TRP A 45 -23.31 -20.53 7.44
C TRP A 45 -22.57 -20.52 8.79
N VAL A 46 -21.61 -19.60 8.98
CA VAL A 46 -20.94 -19.34 10.28
C VAL A 46 -21.96 -18.90 11.33
N ALA A 47 -22.91 -18.03 10.97
CA ALA A 47 -23.96 -17.57 11.87
C ALA A 47 -24.94 -18.69 12.25
N LEU A 48 -25.35 -19.51 11.28
CA LEU A 48 -26.27 -20.64 11.48
C LEU A 48 -25.62 -21.81 12.24
N ALA A 49 -24.34 -22.07 12.03
CA ALA A 49 -23.57 -23.03 12.82
C ALA A 49 -23.38 -22.58 14.29
N GLY A 50 -23.61 -21.30 14.58
CA GLY A 50 -23.55 -20.71 15.92
C GLY A 50 -24.83 -20.83 16.74
N THR A 51 -26.00 -20.97 16.10
CA THR A 51 -27.31 -20.90 16.79
C THR A 51 -27.85 -22.25 17.28
N GLY A 52 -27.26 -23.37 16.86
CA GLY A 52 -27.68 -24.70 17.29
C GLY A 52 -26.55 -25.51 17.92
N ALA A 53 -26.33 -25.41 19.23
CA ALA A 53 -25.98 -26.56 20.10
C ALA A 53 -25.46 -26.15 21.48
N SER A 54 -26.22 -26.56 22.49
CA SER A 54 -25.90 -26.66 23.92
C SER A 54 -24.97 -27.85 24.25
N SER A 55 -23.82 -27.98 23.59
CA SER A 55 -22.89 -29.12 23.77
C SER A 55 -21.56 -28.74 24.45
N PRO A 56 -20.96 -29.63 25.28
CA PRO A 56 -19.83 -29.36 26.19
C PRO A 56 -18.53 -28.87 25.53
N ALA A 57 -17.63 -28.35 26.38
CA ALA A 57 -16.47 -27.51 26.05
C ALA A 57 -15.50 -28.05 24.99
N SER A 58 -15.46 -29.36 24.72
CA SER A 58 -14.67 -29.96 23.64
C SER A 58 -15.17 -29.56 22.24
N GLY A 59 -16.48 -29.35 22.07
CA GLY A 59 -17.08 -28.93 20.80
C GLY A 59 -16.70 -27.52 20.36
N ARG A 60 -16.36 -26.63 21.31
CA ARG A 60 -16.00 -25.23 21.02
C ARG A 60 -14.66 -25.10 20.29
N ARG A 61 -13.66 -25.94 20.62
CA ARG A 61 -12.34 -25.91 19.95
C ARG A 61 -12.42 -26.47 18.54
N ALA A 62 -13.13 -27.57 18.35
CA ALA A 62 -13.35 -28.16 17.03
C ALA A 62 -14.09 -27.19 16.09
N ARG A 63 -15.12 -26.50 16.59
CA ARG A 63 -15.86 -25.49 15.81
C ARG A 63 -15.00 -24.29 15.45
N ALA A 64 -14.23 -23.74 16.38
CA ALA A 64 -13.32 -22.63 16.09
C ALA A 64 -12.27 -23.02 15.04
N ALA A 65 -11.76 -24.26 15.08
CA ALA A 65 -10.84 -24.77 14.07
C ALA A 65 -11.50 -24.90 12.68
N VAL A 66 -12.72 -25.44 12.60
CA VAL A 66 -13.47 -25.57 11.35
C VAL A 66 -13.83 -24.20 10.76
N LEU A 67 -14.25 -23.24 11.60
CA LEU A 67 -14.57 -21.88 11.17
C LEU A 67 -13.32 -21.12 10.70
N GLY A 68 -12.20 -21.26 11.43
CA GLY A 68 -10.91 -20.67 11.04
C GLY A 68 -10.40 -21.26 9.72
N LEU A 69 -10.54 -22.58 9.53
CA LEU A 69 -10.18 -23.26 8.29
C LEU A 69 -11.05 -22.80 7.11
N GLY A 70 -12.37 -22.71 7.31
CA GLY A 70 -13.32 -22.23 6.30
C GLY A 70 -13.04 -20.80 5.85
N LEU A 71 -12.78 -19.89 6.80
CA LEU A 71 -12.40 -18.51 6.50
C LEU A 71 -11.05 -18.43 5.77
N GLY A 72 -10.06 -19.25 6.19
CA GLY A 72 -8.76 -19.34 5.54
C GLY A 72 -8.88 -19.82 4.08
N ILE A 73 -9.67 -20.85 3.83
CA ILE A 73 -9.94 -21.37 2.48
C ILE A 73 -10.65 -20.33 1.62
N ALA A 74 -11.63 -19.59 2.16
CA ALA A 74 -12.35 -18.55 1.42
C ALA A 74 -11.43 -17.35 1.05
N VAL A 75 -10.55 -16.93 1.96
CA VAL A 75 -9.54 -15.89 1.68
C VAL A 75 -8.53 -16.38 0.64
N ILE A 76 -8.02 -17.60 0.78
CA ILE A 76 -7.09 -18.19 -0.19
C ILE A 76 -7.77 -18.33 -1.55
N ALA A 77 -8.99 -18.86 -1.61
CA ALA A 77 -9.74 -19.04 -2.86
C ALA A 77 -10.08 -17.71 -3.54
N SER A 78 -10.49 -16.67 -2.80
CA SER A 78 -10.74 -15.35 -3.37
C SER A 78 -9.45 -14.68 -3.88
N TYR A 79 -8.33 -14.87 -3.18
CA TYR A 79 -7.02 -14.42 -3.63
C TYR A 79 -6.58 -15.19 -4.89
N TRP A 80 -6.77 -16.51 -4.91
CA TRP A 80 -6.45 -17.39 -6.04
C TRP A 80 -7.31 -17.09 -7.26
N LEU A 81 -8.59 -16.73 -7.09
CA LEU A 81 -9.50 -16.33 -8.16
C LEU A 81 -9.12 -14.95 -8.74
N ARG A 82 -8.72 -13.98 -7.88
CA ARG A 82 -8.13 -12.71 -8.33
C ARG A 82 -6.79 -12.93 -9.04
N TRP A 83 -5.99 -13.89 -8.57
CA TRP A 83 -4.68 -14.22 -9.10
C TRP A 83 -4.76 -14.96 -10.43
N SER A 84 -5.70 -15.90 -10.60
CA SER A 84 -5.92 -16.65 -11.84
C SER A 84 -6.49 -15.78 -12.97
N VAL A 85 -7.36 -14.82 -12.64
CA VAL A 85 -7.81 -13.79 -13.58
C VAL A 85 -6.66 -12.86 -14.02
N ARG A 86 -5.60 -12.71 -13.20
CA ARG A 86 -4.42 -11.89 -13.50
C ARG A 86 -3.26 -12.67 -14.16
N PHE A 87 -3.31 -14.00 -14.21
CA PHE A 87 -2.18 -14.81 -14.69
C PHE A 87 -2.09 -14.89 -16.23
N ILE A 88 -3.14 -14.51 -16.95
CA ILE A 88 -3.29 -14.72 -18.41
C ILE A 88 -2.56 -13.66 -19.27
N GLY A 89 -1.83 -12.68 -18.72
CA GLY A 89 -0.97 -11.81 -19.54
C GLY A 89 -0.19 -10.75 -18.74
N PRO A 90 1.01 -10.34 -19.18
CA PRO A 90 1.63 -9.17 -18.54
C PRO A 90 2.47 -8.14 -19.30
N ASP A 91 2.56 -6.95 -18.67
CA ASP A 91 2.99 -5.65 -19.19
C ASP A 91 4.49 -5.34 -18.96
N GLU A 92 5.35 -4.83 -19.87
CA GLU A 92 5.28 -3.97 -21.08
C GLU A 92 5.60 -2.48 -20.90
N TRP A 93 5.46 -1.98 -19.68
CA TRP A 93 5.20 -0.55 -19.44
C TRP A 93 6.43 0.33 -19.24
N ASP A 94 7.56 -0.19 -18.74
CA ASP A 94 8.63 0.66 -18.19
C ASP A 94 9.53 1.32 -19.23
N PHE A 95 9.99 0.56 -20.23
CA PHE A 95 10.79 1.15 -21.31
C PHE A 95 9.93 2.08 -22.16
N LEU A 96 8.68 1.70 -22.42
CA LEU A 96 7.75 2.57 -23.11
C LEU A 96 7.51 3.84 -22.32
N CYS A 97 7.22 3.77 -21.02
CA CYS A 97 7.04 4.98 -20.23
C CYS A 97 8.31 5.84 -20.23
N PHE A 98 9.51 5.35 -19.94
CA PHE A 98 10.67 6.26 -19.87
C PHE A 98 11.15 6.74 -21.24
N TYR A 99 11.16 5.89 -22.26
CA TYR A 99 11.60 6.25 -23.60
C TYR A 99 10.55 7.08 -24.33
N LEU A 100 9.27 6.71 -24.28
CA LEU A 100 8.20 7.52 -24.87
C LEU A 100 7.99 8.81 -24.10
N ASN A 101 8.03 8.82 -22.75
CA ASN A 101 8.03 10.09 -22.01
C ASN A 101 9.29 10.90 -22.34
N GLY A 102 10.47 10.30 -22.47
CA GLY A 102 11.69 11.01 -22.89
C GLY A 102 11.57 11.64 -24.27
N GLN A 103 10.95 10.93 -25.22
CA GLN A 103 10.66 11.46 -26.55
C GLN A 103 9.59 12.56 -26.50
N VAL A 104 8.49 12.37 -25.77
CA VAL A 104 7.46 13.38 -25.54
C VAL A 104 8.06 14.63 -24.89
N ALA A 105 8.95 14.47 -23.90
CA ALA A 105 9.69 15.54 -23.24
C ALA A 105 10.60 16.30 -24.20
N ALA A 106 11.40 15.57 -24.98
CA ALA A 106 12.35 16.13 -25.93
C ALA A 106 11.64 16.95 -27.02
N HIS A 107 10.40 16.61 -27.36
CA HIS A 107 9.55 17.35 -28.29
C HIS A 107 8.72 18.45 -27.60
N GLY A 108 8.84 18.63 -26.27
CA GLY A 108 8.06 19.63 -25.52
C GLY A 108 6.56 19.33 -25.45
N LEU A 109 6.16 18.08 -25.66
CA LEU A 109 4.77 17.66 -25.78
C LEU A 109 4.18 17.25 -24.41
N ASN A 110 2.85 17.18 -24.33
CA ASN A 110 2.14 16.90 -23.08
C ASN A 110 2.15 15.40 -22.73
N PHE A 111 2.82 15.05 -21.63
CA PHE A 111 2.91 13.69 -21.05
C PHE A 111 1.57 13.05 -20.64
N TYR A 112 0.47 13.79 -20.73
CA TYR A 112 -0.84 13.37 -20.27
C TYR A 112 -1.93 13.43 -21.35
N ASP A 113 -1.55 13.72 -22.60
CA ASP A 113 -2.42 13.57 -23.75
C ASP A 113 -2.16 12.22 -24.43
N ARG A 114 -3.11 11.31 -24.33
CA ARG A 114 -3.02 9.99 -24.98
C ARG A 114 -2.77 10.05 -26.49
N GLY A 115 -3.22 11.12 -27.17
CA GLY A 115 -3.00 11.32 -28.60
C GLY A 115 -1.54 11.57 -28.93
N VAL A 116 -0.85 12.35 -28.09
CA VAL A 116 0.58 12.64 -28.19
C VAL A 116 1.42 11.36 -28.06
N PHE A 117 1.09 10.48 -27.11
CA PHE A 117 1.78 9.19 -26.98
C PHE A 117 1.51 8.30 -28.18
N ALA A 118 0.28 8.26 -28.68
CA ALA A 118 -0.04 7.46 -29.86
C ALA A 118 0.71 7.94 -31.10
N GLU A 119 0.92 9.25 -31.25
CA GLU A 119 1.67 9.85 -32.34
C GLU A 119 3.17 9.57 -32.23
N VAL A 120 3.77 9.85 -31.06
CA VAL A 120 5.18 9.56 -30.80
C VAL A 120 5.45 8.06 -30.93
N PHE A 121 4.57 7.20 -30.41
CA PHE A 121 4.71 5.74 -30.53
C PHE A 121 4.72 5.25 -31.97
N ARG A 122 3.87 5.80 -32.85
CA ARG A 122 3.84 5.41 -34.28
C ARG A 122 5.13 5.77 -35.02
N GLN A 123 5.84 6.79 -34.54
CA GLN A 123 7.06 7.28 -35.18
C GLN A 123 8.31 6.50 -34.76
N ILE A 124 8.22 5.67 -33.71
CA ILE A 124 9.37 4.94 -33.17
C ILE A 124 9.26 3.45 -33.51
N SER A 125 10.31 2.90 -34.13
CA SER A 125 10.49 1.44 -34.23
C SER A 125 10.99 0.88 -32.90
N ILE A 126 10.19 0.04 -32.25
CA ILE A 126 10.54 -0.58 -30.96
C ILE A 126 11.01 -2.01 -31.21
N PRO A 127 12.28 -2.36 -30.92
CA PRO A 127 12.88 -3.62 -31.36
C PRO A 127 12.55 -4.85 -30.49
N TYR A 128 11.54 -4.83 -29.60
CA TYR A 128 11.23 -6.00 -28.76
C TYR A 128 9.82 -6.01 -28.14
N ALA A 129 9.35 -7.19 -27.73
CA ALA A 129 8.07 -7.46 -27.04
C ALA A 129 8.30 -7.58 -25.50
N PRO A 130 7.69 -6.73 -24.65
CA PRO A 130 8.12 -6.58 -23.24
C PRO A 130 7.41 -7.47 -22.16
N SER A 131 7.87 -7.42 -20.87
CA SER A 131 7.50 -8.38 -19.78
C SER A 131 7.35 -7.82 -18.34
N ARG A 132 6.79 -8.62 -17.39
CA ARG A 132 6.37 -8.44 -15.95
C ARG A 132 7.28 -7.71 -14.94
N GLY A 133 8.35 -7.02 -15.34
CA GLY A 133 9.39 -6.53 -14.42
C GLY A 133 8.99 -5.45 -13.40
N PHE A 134 7.88 -4.71 -13.62
CA PHE A 134 7.63 -3.42 -12.94
C PHE A 134 7.29 -3.50 -11.44
N VAL A 135 6.40 -4.42 -11.04
CA VAL A 135 6.08 -4.61 -9.61
C VAL A 135 7.30 -5.16 -8.88
N ASN A 136 8.08 -6.00 -9.57
CA ASN A 136 9.33 -6.53 -9.05
C ASN A 136 10.37 -5.41 -8.87
N GLY A 137 10.56 -4.48 -9.81
CA GLY A 137 11.58 -3.44 -9.70
C GLY A 137 11.46 -2.59 -8.42
N TYR A 138 10.29 -1.99 -8.21
CA TYR A 138 10.07 -1.12 -7.05
C TYR A 138 10.09 -1.88 -5.71
N VAL A 139 9.37 -3.00 -5.65
CA VAL A 139 9.24 -3.79 -4.43
C VAL A 139 10.57 -4.47 -4.11
N ASN A 140 11.28 -5.00 -5.11
CA ASN A 140 12.59 -5.61 -4.93
C ASN A 140 13.64 -4.58 -4.55
N LEU A 141 13.68 -3.38 -5.15
CA LEU A 141 14.64 -2.36 -4.73
C LEU A 141 14.39 -1.92 -3.29
N THR A 142 13.12 -1.76 -2.89
CA THR A 142 12.77 -1.46 -1.50
C THR A 142 13.16 -2.61 -0.56
N PHE A 143 12.95 -3.87 -0.96
CA PHE A 143 13.35 -5.04 -0.16
C PHE A 143 14.86 -5.25 -0.13
N LEU A 144 15.58 -5.00 -1.21
CA LEU A 144 17.05 -5.07 -1.29
C LEU A 144 17.67 -3.97 -0.42
N PHE A 145 17.14 -2.74 -0.51
CA PHE A 145 17.49 -1.67 0.41
C PHE A 145 17.25 -2.12 1.85
N TRP A 146 16.08 -2.67 2.16
CA TRP A 146 15.74 -3.11 3.50
C TRP A 146 16.70 -4.20 4.01
N HIS A 147 16.95 -5.22 3.18
CA HIS A 147 17.80 -6.36 3.49
C HIS A 147 19.25 -5.91 3.75
N GLU A 148 19.76 -4.99 2.93
CA GLU A 148 21.13 -4.49 3.02
C GLU A 148 21.27 -3.17 3.77
N ARG A 149 20.23 -2.71 4.49
CA ARG A 149 20.13 -1.36 5.08
C ARG A 149 21.24 -0.99 6.07
N GLU A 150 22.06 -1.93 6.50
CA GLU A 150 23.20 -1.69 7.42
C GLU A 150 24.55 -1.71 6.68
N ARG A 151 24.54 -2.05 5.39
CA ARG A 151 25.72 -2.13 4.53
C ARG A 151 25.80 -0.88 3.64
N PRO A 152 27.01 -0.46 3.23
CA PRO A 152 27.17 0.65 2.28
C PRO A 152 26.40 0.46 0.97
N ARG A 153 26.18 -0.79 0.54
CA ARG A 153 25.40 -1.13 -0.67
C ARG A 153 23.94 -0.65 -0.62
N ALA A 154 23.37 -0.40 0.56
CA ALA A 154 22.06 0.23 0.69
C ALA A 154 21.98 1.56 -0.08
N GLY A 155 23.09 2.31 -0.17
CA GLY A 155 23.16 3.54 -0.96
C GLY A 155 22.87 3.32 -2.45
N LEU A 156 23.41 2.25 -3.03
CA LEU A 156 23.16 1.88 -4.42
C LEU A 156 21.68 1.56 -4.64
N TRP A 157 21.09 0.74 -3.78
CA TRP A 157 19.67 0.38 -3.87
C TRP A 157 18.75 1.59 -3.69
N ALA A 158 19.07 2.49 -2.76
CA ALA A 158 18.31 3.72 -2.55
C ALA A 158 18.32 4.61 -3.80
N VAL A 159 19.48 4.79 -4.43
CA VAL A 159 19.59 5.61 -5.64
C VAL A 159 18.87 4.97 -6.81
N LEU A 160 19.06 3.67 -7.05
CA LEU A 160 18.31 2.96 -8.09
C LEU A 160 16.80 3.10 -7.85
N ALA A 161 16.34 2.99 -6.60
CA ALA A 161 14.94 3.20 -6.27
C ALA A 161 14.47 4.64 -6.56
N VAL A 162 15.28 5.66 -6.27
CA VAL A 162 15.00 7.08 -6.57
C VAL A 162 14.86 7.32 -8.07
N PHE A 163 15.75 6.75 -8.88
CA PHE A 163 15.69 6.86 -10.34
C PHE A 163 14.47 6.14 -10.92
N VAL A 164 14.05 5.02 -10.32
CA VAL A 164 12.80 4.34 -10.69
C VAL A 164 11.57 5.17 -10.26
N LYS A 165 11.57 5.69 -9.02
CA LYS A 165 10.53 6.59 -8.50
C LYS A 165 11.11 7.61 -7.53
N PRO A 166 11.02 8.93 -7.82
CA PRO A 166 11.58 9.97 -6.97
C PRO A 166 11.10 9.95 -5.51
N VAL A 167 9.88 9.44 -5.25
CA VAL A 167 9.36 9.27 -3.88
C VAL A 167 10.25 8.39 -3.00
N MET A 168 11.02 7.48 -3.59
CA MET A 168 12.01 6.65 -2.89
C MET A 168 13.19 7.46 -2.34
N GLY A 169 13.23 8.78 -2.54
CA GLY A 169 14.14 9.69 -1.84
C GLY A 169 14.04 9.54 -0.32
N VAL A 170 12.90 9.08 0.21
CA VAL A 170 12.75 8.73 1.62
C VAL A 170 13.78 7.69 2.11
N LEU A 171 14.28 6.81 1.24
CA LEU A 171 15.30 5.82 1.60
C LEU A 171 16.66 6.50 1.89
N LEU A 172 16.99 7.57 1.17
CA LEU A 172 18.17 8.39 1.45
C LEU A 172 18.04 9.11 2.80
N ILE A 173 16.82 9.50 3.17
CA ILE A 173 16.53 10.08 4.49
C ILE A 173 16.75 9.02 5.60
N ASP A 174 16.38 7.76 5.40
CA ASP A 174 16.67 6.68 6.35
C ASP A 174 18.19 6.52 6.55
N LEU A 175 18.98 6.52 5.47
CA LEU A 175 20.45 6.47 5.55
C LEU A 175 21.03 7.66 6.34
N LEU A 176 20.51 8.86 6.07
CA LEU A 176 20.92 10.09 6.77
C LEU A 176 20.54 10.05 8.26
N ALA A 177 19.31 9.67 8.58
CA ALA A 177 18.83 9.54 9.96
C ALA A 177 19.64 8.50 10.75
N ARG A 178 20.10 7.43 10.09
CA ARG A 178 20.99 6.42 10.68
C ARG A 178 22.47 6.83 10.70
N ARG A 179 22.83 7.99 10.13
CA ARG A 179 24.21 8.47 9.96
C ARG A 179 25.10 7.47 9.20
N GLN A 180 24.55 6.80 8.20
CA GLN A 180 25.28 5.83 7.39
C GLN A 180 26.06 6.52 6.26
N TRP A 181 27.08 7.28 6.64
CA TRP A 181 27.88 8.08 5.70
C TRP A 181 28.47 7.25 4.56
N ARG A 182 28.92 6.03 4.84
CA ARG A 182 29.40 5.11 3.79
C ARG A 182 28.32 4.77 2.76
N GLY A 183 27.09 4.53 3.23
CA GLY A 183 25.94 4.31 2.34
C GLY A 183 25.59 5.55 1.53
N LEU A 184 25.60 6.73 2.15
CA LEU A 184 25.40 8.00 1.46
C LEU A 184 26.49 8.29 0.43
N SER A 185 27.75 7.96 0.69
CA SER A 185 28.84 8.08 -0.28
C SER A 185 28.65 7.13 -1.47
N VAL A 186 28.23 5.89 -1.23
CA VAL A 186 27.90 4.94 -2.31
C VAL A 186 26.71 5.43 -3.13
N ALA A 187 25.68 5.98 -2.48
CA ALA A 187 24.56 6.62 -3.15
C ALA A 187 25.04 7.77 -4.05
N ALA A 188 25.80 8.72 -3.51
CA ALA A 188 26.34 9.84 -4.27
C ALA A 188 27.18 9.36 -5.49
N GLY A 189 28.08 8.40 -5.28
CA GLY A 189 28.89 7.81 -6.36
C GLY A 189 28.03 7.12 -7.43
N ALA A 190 27.03 6.35 -7.04
CA ALA A 190 26.10 5.70 -7.96
C ALA A 190 25.26 6.72 -8.75
N ALA A 191 24.78 7.77 -8.10
CA ALA A 191 24.01 8.83 -8.74
C ALA A 191 24.87 9.61 -9.75
N LEU A 192 26.13 9.92 -9.42
CA LEU A 192 27.07 10.54 -10.34
C LEU A 192 27.39 9.64 -11.54
N ALA A 193 27.63 8.35 -11.31
CA ALA A 193 27.89 7.39 -12.38
C ALA A 193 26.69 7.24 -13.33
N LEU A 194 25.48 7.09 -12.78
CA LEU A 194 24.23 7.04 -13.56
C LEU A 194 23.95 8.35 -14.29
N GLY A 195 24.23 9.49 -13.65
CA GLY A 195 24.12 10.80 -14.26
C GLY A 195 25.06 10.96 -15.45
N ALA A 196 26.34 10.60 -15.29
CA ALA A 196 27.33 10.63 -16.35
C ALA A 196 26.96 9.68 -17.50
N ALA A 197 26.50 8.46 -17.19
CA ALA A 197 26.03 7.50 -18.19
C ALA A 197 24.83 8.05 -18.97
N THR A 198 23.81 8.56 -18.27
CA THR A 198 22.63 9.18 -18.89
C THR A 198 23.02 10.37 -19.78
N LEU A 199 23.89 11.25 -19.28
CA LEU A 199 24.39 12.39 -20.03
C LEU A 199 25.14 11.96 -21.31
N SER A 200 25.96 10.91 -21.22
CA SER A 200 26.72 10.39 -22.37
C SER A 200 25.84 9.73 -23.43
N VAL A 201 24.76 9.05 -23.01
CA VAL A 201 23.88 8.29 -23.90
C VAL A 201 22.81 9.19 -24.54
N PHE A 202 22.20 10.08 -23.76
CA PHE A 202 21.06 10.90 -24.21
C PHE A 202 21.44 12.35 -24.55
N GLY A 203 22.67 12.77 -24.24
CA GLY A 203 23.15 14.13 -24.46
C GLY A 203 22.70 15.14 -23.40
N ALA A 204 23.35 16.30 -23.41
CA ALA A 204 23.08 17.37 -22.44
C ALA A 204 21.64 17.92 -22.46
N PRO A 205 20.98 18.15 -23.62
CA PRO A 205 19.64 18.72 -23.62
C PRO A 205 18.60 17.84 -22.91
N VAL A 206 18.60 16.53 -23.18
CA VAL A 206 17.67 15.58 -22.54
C VAL A 206 17.96 15.46 -21.05
N PHE A 207 19.24 15.36 -20.67
CA PHE A 207 19.65 15.30 -19.28
C PHE A 207 19.22 16.54 -18.49
N MET A 208 19.46 17.74 -19.03
CA MET A 208 19.10 18.99 -18.37
C MET A 208 17.57 19.17 -18.32
N SER A 209 16.83 18.76 -19.34
CA SER A 209 15.36 18.74 -19.31
C SER A 209 14.86 17.83 -18.18
N TYR A 210 15.41 16.63 -18.02
CA TYR A 210 15.01 15.75 -16.92
C TYR A 210 15.25 16.37 -15.53
N LEU A 211 16.38 17.08 -15.34
CA LEU A 211 16.73 17.69 -14.05
C LEU A 211 15.93 18.96 -13.71
N PHE A 212 15.72 19.83 -14.71
CA PHE A 212 15.19 21.17 -14.47
C PHE A 212 13.77 21.36 -14.97
N ASP A 213 13.32 20.56 -15.93
CA ASP A 213 12.01 20.66 -16.54
C ASP A 213 11.07 19.57 -16.00
N ASN A 214 10.78 19.67 -14.69
CA ASN A 214 10.06 18.66 -13.95
C ASN A 214 8.67 18.37 -14.58
N PRO A 215 8.45 17.17 -15.14
CA PRO A 215 7.19 16.82 -15.80
C PRO A 215 6.01 16.83 -14.82
N THR A 216 6.24 16.68 -13.51
CA THR A 216 5.16 16.74 -12.51
C THR A 216 4.53 18.12 -12.39
N LEU A 217 5.25 19.19 -12.78
CA LEU A 217 4.70 20.55 -12.82
C LEU A 217 3.73 20.75 -13.98
N ARG A 218 3.80 19.91 -15.01
CA ARG A 218 2.96 19.93 -16.21
C ARG A 218 1.79 18.94 -16.13
N VAL A 219 1.61 18.28 -14.98
CA VAL A 219 0.50 17.35 -14.74
C VAL A 219 -0.82 18.12 -14.83
N ALA A 220 -1.68 17.71 -15.76
CA ALA A 220 -3.00 18.29 -15.89
C ALA A 220 -3.78 18.14 -14.56
N PRO A 221 -4.37 19.22 -14.01
CA PRO A 221 -5.10 19.19 -12.73
C PRO A 221 -6.14 18.06 -12.61
N ARG A 222 -6.80 17.73 -13.73
CA ARG A 222 -7.77 16.63 -13.84
C ARG A 222 -7.24 15.28 -13.34
N LEU A 223 -5.93 15.05 -13.37
CA LEU A 223 -5.33 13.78 -12.91
C LEU A 223 -5.33 13.65 -11.38
N TYR A 224 -5.30 14.78 -10.65
CA TYR A 224 -5.49 14.79 -9.21
C TYR A 224 -6.97 14.59 -8.82
N MET A 225 -7.89 14.93 -9.72
CA MET A 225 -9.33 14.67 -9.53
C MET A 225 -9.71 13.20 -9.72
N GLN A 226 -8.86 12.40 -10.36
CA GLN A 226 -9.17 10.99 -10.58
C GLN A 226 -9.19 10.21 -9.26
N PRO A 227 -10.22 9.37 -9.01
CA PRO A 227 -10.30 8.52 -7.82
C PRO A 227 -9.13 7.55 -7.67
N VAL A 228 -8.41 7.26 -8.76
CA VAL A 228 -7.23 6.41 -8.73
C VAL A 228 -6.06 7.02 -7.94
N ASN A 229 -5.98 8.36 -7.87
CA ASN A 229 -4.94 9.09 -7.15
C ASN A 229 -5.35 9.31 -5.70
N GLN A 230 -4.55 8.76 -4.80
CA GLN A 230 -4.80 8.60 -3.37
C GLN A 230 -3.74 9.34 -2.54
N SER A 231 -3.10 10.35 -3.14
CA SER A 231 -2.21 11.28 -2.45
C SER A 231 -2.98 12.30 -1.61
N LEU A 232 -2.28 12.94 -0.68
CA LEU A 232 -2.81 14.06 0.11
C LEU A 232 -3.35 15.17 -0.78
N ILE A 233 -2.55 15.58 -1.76
CA ILE A 233 -2.92 16.68 -2.66
C ILE A 233 -4.17 16.37 -3.49
N ALA A 234 -4.27 15.16 -4.04
CA ALA A 234 -5.44 14.72 -4.77
C ALA A 234 -6.69 14.68 -3.88
N THR A 235 -6.53 14.23 -2.64
CA THR A 235 -7.61 14.20 -1.65
C THR A 235 -8.08 15.61 -1.28
N LEU A 236 -7.15 16.55 -1.06
CA LEU A 236 -7.48 17.94 -0.76
C LEU A 236 -8.21 18.63 -1.93
N ILE A 237 -7.72 18.46 -3.16
CA ILE A 237 -8.36 19.08 -4.34
C ILE A 237 -9.80 18.59 -4.48
N ARG A 238 -10.03 17.27 -4.37
CA ARG A 238 -11.39 16.70 -4.42
C ARG A 238 -12.28 17.17 -3.27
N ALA A 239 -11.75 17.23 -2.05
CA ALA A 239 -12.51 17.64 -0.88
C ALA A 239 -12.91 19.13 -0.91
N LEU A 240 -12.05 19.98 -1.48
CA LEU A 240 -12.28 21.42 -1.56
C LEU A 240 -13.06 21.87 -2.79
N GLY A 241 -13.34 20.95 -3.73
CA GLY A 241 -14.03 21.26 -4.99
C GLY A 241 -13.30 22.32 -5.84
N HIS A 242 -12.00 22.50 -5.66
CA HIS A 242 -11.23 23.52 -6.35
C HIS A 242 -10.90 23.06 -7.77
N ASP A 243 -11.54 23.68 -8.76
CA ASP A 243 -11.10 23.61 -10.15
C ASP A 243 -9.69 24.23 -10.24
N SER A 244 -8.68 23.37 -10.28
CA SER A 244 -7.28 23.76 -10.10
C SER A 244 -6.66 24.33 -11.39
N SER A 245 -7.45 25.04 -12.18
CA SER A 245 -7.06 25.54 -13.51
C SER A 245 -6.00 26.64 -13.47
N ALA A 246 -5.83 27.36 -12.36
CA ALA A 246 -4.99 28.56 -12.31
C ALA A 246 -3.66 28.42 -11.54
N ALA A 247 -3.51 27.47 -10.61
CA ALA A 247 -2.31 27.37 -9.77
C ALA A 247 -1.71 25.96 -9.78
N PRO A 248 -0.36 25.82 -9.77
CA PRO A 248 0.29 24.53 -9.60
C PRO A 248 -0.23 23.87 -8.33
N ALA A 249 -0.66 22.61 -8.43
CA ALA A 249 -1.24 21.88 -7.31
C ALA A 249 -0.34 21.96 -6.05
N LEU A 250 0.98 21.81 -6.23
CA LEU A 250 1.98 21.84 -5.17
C LEU A 250 2.10 23.19 -4.43
N ALA A 251 1.62 24.28 -5.04
CA ALA A 251 1.59 25.60 -4.43
C ALA A 251 0.33 25.84 -3.58
N ASN A 252 -0.56 24.84 -3.46
CA ASN A 252 -1.76 24.96 -2.63
C ASN A 252 -1.36 25.14 -1.14
N PRO A 253 -1.78 26.23 -0.48
CA PRO A 253 -1.35 26.53 0.88
C PRO A 253 -1.81 25.48 1.90
N ILE A 254 -3.00 24.90 1.72
CA ILE A 254 -3.52 23.85 2.60
C ILE A 254 -2.66 22.59 2.46
N PHE A 255 -2.25 22.24 1.23
CA PHE A 255 -1.30 21.14 1.01
C PHE A 255 0.05 21.42 1.67
N LEU A 256 0.60 22.63 1.54
CA LEU A 256 1.88 23.00 2.16
C LEU A 256 1.82 22.90 3.69
N VAL A 257 0.74 23.40 4.32
CA VAL A 257 0.58 23.31 5.78
C VAL A 257 0.38 21.87 6.22
N THR A 258 -0.58 21.14 5.64
CA THR A 258 -0.88 19.75 6.05
C THR A 258 0.27 18.80 5.75
N GLY A 259 0.88 18.92 4.58
CA GLY A 259 2.07 18.16 4.19
C GLY A 259 3.29 18.50 5.04
N GLY A 260 3.46 19.78 5.37
CA GLY A 260 4.49 20.25 6.31
C GLY A 260 4.31 19.62 7.69
N LEU A 261 3.10 19.62 8.25
CA LEU A 261 2.79 18.98 9.53
C LEU A 261 3.06 17.47 9.51
N LEU A 262 2.61 16.75 8.49
CA LEU A 262 2.90 15.32 8.33
C LEU A 262 4.40 15.05 8.26
N SER A 263 5.15 15.92 7.57
CA SER A 263 6.60 15.84 7.47
C SER A 263 7.28 16.06 8.82
N LEU A 264 6.90 17.12 9.53
CA LEU A 264 7.43 17.45 10.86
C LEU A 264 7.21 16.31 11.85
N VAL A 265 6.01 15.73 11.89
CA VAL A 265 5.71 14.59 12.78
C VAL A 265 6.53 13.36 12.35
N SER A 266 6.52 13.01 11.07
CA SER A 266 7.20 11.80 10.57
C SER A 266 8.70 11.87 10.80
N PHE A 267 9.34 12.97 10.43
CA PHE A 267 10.78 13.14 10.61
C PHE A 267 11.16 13.42 12.07
N GLY A 268 10.33 14.13 12.83
CA GLY A 268 10.52 14.32 14.27
C GLY A 268 10.61 12.98 15.00
N VAL A 269 9.63 12.09 14.78
CA VAL A 269 9.64 10.74 15.36
C VAL A 269 10.81 9.92 14.83
N LEU A 270 11.09 9.97 13.52
CA LEU A 270 12.24 9.25 12.93
C LEU A 270 13.57 9.60 13.62
N LEU A 271 13.78 10.87 13.95
CA LEU A 271 14.99 11.35 14.62
C LEU A 271 15.06 10.97 16.10
N THR A 272 13.92 10.71 16.76
CA THR A 272 13.91 10.23 18.15
C THR A 272 14.15 8.74 18.28
N LEU A 273 13.93 7.95 17.20
CA LEU A 273 14.10 6.50 17.23
C LEU A 273 15.55 6.07 17.55
N ARG A 274 15.70 5.27 18.62
CA ARG A 274 16.98 4.71 19.08
C ARG A 274 16.93 3.18 19.18
N GLY A 275 18.09 2.55 19.08
CA GLY A 275 18.27 1.11 19.32
C GLY A 275 17.31 0.23 18.51
N VAL A 276 16.59 -0.66 19.20
CA VAL A 276 15.66 -1.63 18.61
C VAL A 276 14.51 -0.96 17.85
N HIS A 277 14.11 0.26 18.25
CA HIS A 277 13.01 0.98 17.61
C HIS A 277 13.40 1.58 16.26
N ARG A 278 14.69 1.64 15.90
CA ARG A 278 15.16 2.09 14.56
C ARG A 278 14.57 1.27 13.40
N ARG A 279 14.08 0.05 13.65
CA ARG A 279 13.40 -0.73 12.62
C ARG A 279 12.11 -0.05 12.11
N TRP A 280 11.44 0.75 12.96
CA TRP A 280 10.20 1.45 12.61
C TRP A 280 10.40 2.61 11.64
N GLY A 281 11.63 3.12 11.49
CA GLY A 281 11.89 4.26 10.60
C GLY A 281 11.39 4.02 9.17
N MET A 282 11.53 2.80 8.67
CA MET A 282 11.03 2.45 7.35
C MET A 282 9.51 2.35 7.27
N ALA A 283 8.82 1.90 8.33
CA ALA A 283 7.36 1.91 8.38
C ALA A 283 6.81 3.34 8.33
N ILE A 284 7.45 4.25 9.07
CA ILE A 284 7.14 5.69 9.06
C ILE A 284 7.37 6.26 7.66
N LEU A 285 8.55 6.04 7.09
CA LEU A 285 8.93 6.60 5.79
C LEU A 285 8.07 6.05 4.64
N THR A 286 7.72 4.77 4.67
CA THR A 286 6.87 4.14 3.65
C THR A 286 5.46 4.71 3.68
N THR A 287 4.86 4.81 4.87
CA THR A 287 3.50 5.36 5.02
C THR A 287 3.45 6.85 4.73
N TYR A 288 4.47 7.60 5.16
CA TYR A 288 4.66 9.01 4.82
C TYR A 288 4.79 9.24 3.31
N ALA A 289 5.61 8.44 2.62
CA ALA A 289 5.80 8.50 1.18
C ALA A 289 4.46 8.30 0.43
N LEU A 290 3.66 7.32 0.84
CA LEU A 290 2.33 7.08 0.26
C LEU A 290 1.39 8.27 0.45
N LEU A 291 1.48 9.00 1.56
CA LEU A 291 0.63 10.16 1.83
C LEU A 291 1.04 11.40 1.01
N ILE A 292 2.34 11.74 1.02
CA ILE A 292 2.83 13.02 0.48
C ILE A 292 3.07 12.98 -1.02
N TYR A 293 3.40 11.82 -1.59
CA TYR A 293 3.76 11.75 -3.00
C TYR A 293 2.56 12.10 -3.89
N PRO A 294 2.66 13.13 -4.76
CA PRO A 294 1.52 13.65 -5.53
C PRO A 294 0.84 12.63 -6.44
N GLN A 295 1.56 11.58 -6.82
CA GLN A 295 1.09 10.54 -7.74
C GLN A 295 0.94 9.18 -7.04
N THR A 296 0.66 9.16 -5.74
CA THR A 296 0.31 7.90 -5.08
C THR A 296 -0.98 7.35 -5.66
N LEU A 297 -0.91 6.19 -6.30
CA LEU A 297 -2.08 5.50 -6.83
C LEU A 297 -2.56 4.42 -5.85
N HIS A 298 -3.83 4.06 -5.89
CA HIS A 298 -4.43 3.06 -4.98
C HIS A 298 -3.64 1.74 -4.91
N HIS A 299 -3.03 1.28 -6.01
CA HIS A 299 -2.27 0.03 -6.02
C HIS A 299 -0.92 0.11 -5.29
N TYR A 300 -0.39 1.31 -5.01
CA TYR A 300 0.82 1.47 -4.20
C TYR A 300 0.60 1.15 -2.73
N SER A 301 -0.65 1.15 -2.26
CA SER A 301 -0.99 0.73 -0.89
C SER A 301 -0.67 -0.74 -0.60
N VAL A 302 -0.29 -1.54 -1.60
CA VAL A 302 0.35 -2.86 -1.37
C VAL A 302 1.57 -2.76 -0.45
N LEU A 303 2.26 -1.62 -0.43
CA LEU A 303 3.40 -1.38 0.43
C LEU A 303 3.04 -1.27 1.91
N LEU A 304 1.75 -1.10 2.23
CA LEU A 304 1.27 -1.17 3.62
C LEU A 304 1.45 -2.56 4.23
N VAL A 305 1.66 -3.61 3.43
CA VAL A 305 1.95 -4.95 3.96
C VAL A 305 3.12 -4.92 4.95
N VAL A 306 4.17 -4.15 4.65
CA VAL A 306 5.35 -4.05 5.54
C VAL A 306 4.99 -3.42 6.90
N PRO A 307 4.48 -2.19 7.00
CA PRO A 307 4.10 -1.60 8.29
C PRO A 307 3.02 -2.40 9.02
N LEU A 308 2.07 -3.02 8.31
CA LEU A 308 1.05 -3.87 8.93
C LEU A 308 1.64 -5.14 9.57
N LEU A 309 2.59 -5.80 8.90
CA LEU A 309 3.30 -6.95 9.47
C LEU A 309 4.16 -6.53 10.67
N MET A 310 4.73 -5.33 10.64
CA MET A 310 5.48 -4.80 11.78
C MET A 310 4.59 -4.53 13.00
N LEU A 311 3.41 -3.93 12.79
CA LEU A 311 2.39 -3.78 13.83
C LEU A 311 1.99 -5.15 14.37
N TYR A 312 1.68 -6.11 13.50
CA TYR A 312 1.36 -7.48 13.91
C TYR A 312 2.45 -8.12 14.76
N GLN A 313 3.72 -8.02 14.35
CA GLN A 313 4.84 -8.55 15.14
C GLN A 313 5.04 -7.84 16.48
N GLY A 314 4.72 -6.54 16.56
CA GLY A 314 4.82 -5.74 17.78
C GLY A 314 3.75 -6.04 18.82
N TYR A 315 2.60 -6.57 18.42
CA TYR A 315 1.41 -6.79 19.28
C TYR A 315 1.04 -8.27 19.44
N ARG A 316 2.01 -9.19 19.33
CA ARG A 316 1.73 -10.65 19.41
C ARG A 316 1.89 -11.26 20.82
N GLU A 317 2.05 -10.45 21.86
CA GLU A 317 2.33 -10.96 23.21
C GLU A 317 1.10 -11.61 23.86
N THR A 318 -0.09 -11.04 23.65
CA THR A 318 -1.33 -11.59 24.20
C THR A 318 -2.36 -11.93 23.12
N ARG A 319 -3.28 -12.85 23.42
CA ARG A 319 -4.40 -13.19 22.52
C ARG A 319 -5.30 -11.99 22.22
N ARG A 320 -5.45 -11.08 23.19
CA ARG A 320 -6.23 -9.85 23.02
C ARG A 320 -5.56 -8.93 22.01
N ASP A 321 -4.25 -8.73 22.11
CA ASP A 321 -3.49 -7.86 21.20
C ASP A 321 -3.50 -8.42 19.77
N LEU A 322 -3.37 -9.74 19.64
CA LEU A 322 -3.50 -10.43 18.36
C LEU A 322 -4.86 -10.20 17.70
N LEU A 323 -5.95 -10.28 18.47
CA LEU A 323 -7.29 -10.01 17.96
C LEU A 323 -7.43 -8.54 17.54
N LEU A 324 -6.97 -7.60 18.36
CA LEU A 324 -7.03 -6.17 18.08
C LEU A 324 -6.25 -5.80 16.81
N VAL A 325 -5.02 -6.28 16.65
CA VAL A 325 -4.21 -5.98 15.46
C VAL A 325 -4.79 -6.65 14.21
N SER A 326 -5.39 -7.84 14.34
CA SER A 326 -6.07 -8.51 13.22
C SER A 326 -7.32 -7.75 12.77
N MET A 327 -8.13 -7.26 13.73
CA MET A 327 -9.28 -6.40 13.43
C MET A 327 -8.85 -5.07 12.80
N PHE A 328 -7.75 -4.48 13.27
CA PHE A 328 -7.18 -3.28 12.67
C PHE A 328 -6.75 -3.52 11.22
N ILE A 329 -6.02 -4.60 10.94
CA ILE A 329 -5.62 -4.97 9.58
C ILE A 329 -6.86 -5.17 8.69
N ALA A 330 -7.88 -5.89 9.17
CA ALA A 330 -9.13 -6.07 8.43
C ALA A 330 -9.82 -4.74 8.12
N ALA A 331 -9.87 -3.82 9.10
CA ALA A 331 -10.42 -2.48 8.91
C ALA A 331 -9.64 -1.67 7.86
N VAL A 332 -8.30 -1.77 7.84
CA VAL A 332 -7.46 -1.15 6.81
C VAL A 332 -7.79 -1.70 5.42
N PHE A 333 -7.94 -3.02 5.27
CA PHE A 333 -8.31 -3.63 3.98
C PHE A 333 -9.72 -3.21 3.52
N ILE A 334 -10.70 -3.15 4.43
CA ILE A 334 -12.04 -2.65 4.11
C ILE A 334 -11.95 -1.19 3.67
N LEU A 335 -11.22 -0.35 4.43
CA LEU A 335 -11.07 1.06 4.15
C LEU A 335 -10.34 1.32 2.82
N MET A 336 -9.39 0.46 2.42
CA MET A 336 -8.70 0.57 1.13
C MET A 336 -9.64 0.48 -0.08
N GLU A 337 -10.73 -0.29 0.02
CA GLU A 337 -11.73 -0.40 -1.07
C GLU A 337 -12.54 0.91 -1.24
N TYR A 338 -12.65 1.73 -0.18
CA TYR A 338 -13.37 3.01 -0.22
C TYR A 338 -12.44 4.21 -0.43
N SER A 339 -11.31 4.23 0.27
CA SER A 339 -10.35 5.33 0.30
C SER A 339 -8.96 4.81 0.70
N ALA A 340 -8.12 4.51 -0.29
CA ALA A 340 -6.74 4.09 -0.03
C ALA A 340 -5.94 5.17 0.72
N PHE A 341 -6.25 6.46 0.49
CA PHE A 341 -5.67 7.56 1.27
C PHE A 341 -6.00 7.43 2.76
N SER A 342 -7.27 7.22 3.11
CA SER A 342 -7.69 7.06 4.51
C SER A 342 -7.06 5.82 5.14
N ALA A 343 -6.92 4.73 4.40
CA ALA A 343 -6.20 3.54 4.85
C ALA A 343 -4.71 3.83 5.10
N ASN A 344 -4.02 4.49 4.16
CA ASN A 344 -2.63 4.90 4.33
C ASN A 344 -2.45 5.80 5.56
N LEU A 345 -3.36 6.75 5.77
CA LEU A 345 -3.33 7.68 6.90
C LEU A 345 -3.56 6.97 8.23
N LEU A 346 -4.50 6.03 8.27
CA LEU A 346 -4.78 5.22 9.44
C LEU A 346 -3.56 4.37 9.84
N VAL A 347 -2.90 3.73 8.87
CA VAL A 347 -1.67 2.96 9.13
C VAL A 347 -0.52 3.86 9.56
N TRP A 348 -0.35 5.03 8.92
CA TRP A 348 0.64 6.03 9.35
C TRP A 348 0.43 6.44 10.81
N ALA A 349 -0.80 6.78 11.19
CA ALA A 349 -1.14 7.18 12.56
C ALA A 349 -0.87 6.05 13.58
N ALA A 350 -1.23 4.81 13.23
CA ALA A 350 -0.96 3.64 14.07
C ALA A 350 0.56 3.43 14.26
N VAL A 351 1.35 3.50 13.19
CA VAL A 351 2.82 3.36 13.26
C VAL A 351 3.44 4.45 14.14
N ILE A 352 3.05 5.72 13.94
CA ILE A 352 3.54 6.84 14.77
C ILE A 352 3.17 6.63 16.24
N GLY A 353 1.90 6.30 16.52
CA GLY A 353 1.42 6.05 17.88
C GLY A 353 2.15 4.91 18.58
N THR A 354 2.37 3.79 17.88
CA THR A 354 3.15 2.66 18.41
C THR A 354 4.59 3.05 18.73
N CYS A 355 5.23 3.86 17.87
CA CYS A 355 6.61 4.32 18.12
C CYS A 355 6.69 5.18 19.40
N LEU A 356 5.82 6.18 19.52
CA LEU A 356 5.77 7.08 20.67
C LEU A 356 5.45 6.33 21.97
N TRP A 357 4.53 5.37 21.92
CA TRP A 357 4.17 4.54 23.06
C TRP A 357 5.35 3.66 23.53
N GLN A 358 6.04 3.00 22.59
CA GLN A 358 7.19 2.16 22.90
C GLN A 358 8.36 2.95 23.48
N ASP A 359 8.66 4.12 22.92
CA ASP A 359 9.73 5.00 23.44
C ASP A 359 9.42 5.46 24.87
N ARG A 360 8.15 5.82 25.17
CA ARG A 360 7.72 6.18 26.51
C ARG A 360 7.91 5.04 27.51
N LEU A 361 7.46 3.84 27.18
CA LEU A 361 7.62 2.65 28.03
C LEU A 361 9.10 2.36 28.32
N ALA A 362 9.97 2.49 27.31
CA ALA A 362 11.41 2.28 27.48
C ALA A 362 12.03 3.28 28.46
N LEU A 363 11.60 4.55 28.42
CA LEU A 363 12.04 5.58 29.37
C LEU A 363 11.56 5.29 30.80
N GLU A 364 10.28 4.92 30.97
CA GLU A 364 9.70 4.58 32.27
C GLU A 364 10.42 3.37 32.91
N LEU A 365 10.69 2.31 32.13
CA LEU A 365 11.44 1.14 32.60
C LEU A 365 12.89 1.47 32.97
N THR A 366 13.54 2.36 32.23
CA THR A 366 14.91 2.79 32.53
C THR A 366 14.95 3.63 33.81
N ALA A 367 13.98 4.52 34.01
CA ALA A 367 13.84 5.30 35.24
C ALA A 367 13.60 4.39 36.46
N ALA A 368 12.67 3.43 36.35
CA ALA A 368 12.37 2.48 37.41
C ALA A 368 13.54 1.56 37.79
N LYS A 369 14.43 1.23 36.83
CA LYS A 369 15.67 0.49 37.13
C LYS A 369 16.67 1.33 37.91
N ARG A 370 16.79 2.63 37.62
CA ARG A 370 17.71 3.53 38.33
C ARG A 370 17.31 3.73 39.79
N THR A 371 16.01 3.79 40.09
CA THR A 371 15.51 3.98 41.46
C THR A 371 15.59 2.73 42.34
N ARG A 372 15.83 1.54 41.78
CA ARG A 372 16.02 0.29 42.56
C ARG A 372 17.47 0.01 42.95
N VAL A 373 18.42 0.69 42.31
CA VAL A 373 19.86 0.50 42.54
C VAL A 373 20.41 1.56 43.50
N ALA A 374 19.74 2.70 43.61
CA ALA A 374 19.94 3.69 44.67
C ALA A 374 19.12 3.29 45.90
#